data_AF-A0AAW3I2X6-F1
#
_entry.id   AF-A0AAW3I2X6-F1
#
_cell.length_a   1.000
_cell.length_b   1.000
_cell.length_c   1.000
_cell.angle_alpha   90.00
_cell.angle_beta   90.00
_cell.angle_gamma   90.00
#
_symmetry.space_group_name_H-M   'P 1'
#
loop_
_entity.id
_entity.type
_entity.pdbx_description
1 polymer ?
#
loop_
_entity_poly.entity_id
_entity_poly.type
_entity_poly.pdbx_seq_one_letter_code
_entity_poly.pdbx_strand_id
1 'polypeptide(L)' 'MSEDNGIDLEIALRKIHELALADGDLGYAYWHQISQLLKRAAGMQAEIDALDEELERCRAQLGN' A
#
# COMPACT_ATOMS: atom_id res chain seq x y z
N MET A 1 -14.34 -7.45 14.98
CA MET A 1 -12.90 -7.76 14.92
C MET A 1 -12.54 -7.78 13.45
N SER A 2 -12.18 -6.62 12.92
CA SER A 2 -11.68 -6.52 11.56
C SER A 2 -10.30 -7.17 11.59
N GLU A 3 -10.17 -8.36 11.00
CA GLU A 3 -8.89 -9.01 10.86
C GLU A 3 -7.93 -8.01 10.24
N ASP A 4 -6.81 -7.79 10.93
CA ASP A 4 -5.67 -7.00 10.47
C ASP A 4 -5.04 -7.75 9.29
N ASN A 5 -5.75 -7.75 8.16
CA ASN A 5 -5.35 -8.31 6.87
C ASN A 5 -4.50 -7.29 6.09
N GLY A 6 -3.75 -6.45 6.82
CA GLY A 6 -2.78 -5.53 6.25
C GLY A 6 -1.69 -6.34 5.57
N ILE A 7 -1.58 -6.22 4.24
CA ILE A 7 -0.43 -6.74 3.52
C ILE A 7 0.78 -5.95 4.01
N ASP A 8 1.71 -6.62 4.70
CA ASP A 8 3.02 -6.04 4.98
C ASP A 8 3.71 -5.75 3.64
N LEU A 9 3.75 -4.46 3.29
CA LEU A 9 4.24 -4.00 2.01
C LEU A 9 5.74 -4.27 1.85
N GLU A 10 6.52 -4.25 2.93
CA GLU A 10 7.95 -4.54 2.88
C GLU A 10 8.19 -6.01 2.54
N ILE A 11 7.47 -6.92 3.21
CA ILE A 11 7.54 -8.35 2.93
C ILE A 11 7.05 -8.64 1.50
N ALA A 12 5.94 -8.04 1.08
CA ALA A 12 5.39 -8.22 -0.27
C ALA A 12 6.37 -7.75 -1.36
N LEU A 13 6.94 -6.54 -1.23
CA LEU A 13 7.87 -6.00 -2.22
C LEU A 13 9.16 -6.81 -2.29
N ARG A 14 9.68 -7.29 -1.16
CA ARG A 14 10.84 -8.19 -1.13
C ARG A 14 10.57 -9.49 -1.87
N LYS A 15 9.42 -10.11 -1.64
CA LYS A 15 9.03 -11.36 -2.32
C LYS A 15 8.82 -11.18 -3.83
N ILE A 16 8.21 -10.08 -4.24
CA ILE A 16 8.05 -9.74 -5.65
C ILE A 16 9.42 -9.53 -6.32
N HIS A 17 10.38 -8.91 -5.62
CA HIS A 17 11.74 -8.76 -6.14
C HIS A 17 12.45 -10.11 -6.31
N GLU A 18 12.31 -11.03 -5.36
CA GLU A 18 12.82 -12.40 -5.48
C GLU A 18 12.24 -13.14 -6.70
N LEU A 19 10.92 -13.01 -6.93
CA LEU A 19 10.25 -13.60 -8.10
C LEU A 19 10.69 -12.97 -9.42
N ALA A 20 10.87 -11.65 -9.45
CA ALA A 20 11.40 -10.90 -10.59
C ALA A 20 12.74 -11.43 -11.08
N LEU A 21 13.62 -11.84 -10.15
CA LEU A 21 14.94 -12.37 -10.48
C LEU A 21 14.91 -13.83 -10.98
N ALA A 22 13.90 -14.60 -10.58
CA ALA A 22 13.79 -16.02 -10.93
C ALA A 22 13.32 -16.26 -12.38
N ASP A 23 12.50 -15.37 -12.92
CA ASP A 23 11.79 -15.54 -14.20
C ASP A 23 12.49 -14.86 -15.40
N GLY A 24 13.69 -14.31 -15.22
CA GLY A 24 14.41 -13.54 -16.25
C GLY A 24 13.71 -12.22 -16.64
N ASP A 25 14.13 -11.61 -17.76
CA ASP A 25 13.71 -10.24 -18.12
C ASP A 25 12.20 -10.04 -18.25
N LEU A 26 11.46 -11.06 -18.71
CA LEU A 26 10.00 -10.99 -18.87
C LEU A 26 9.28 -10.99 -17.51
N GLY A 27 9.72 -11.84 -16.59
CA GLY A 27 9.19 -11.85 -15.23
C GLY A 27 9.58 -10.60 -14.46
N TYR A 28 10.80 -10.09 -14.66
CA TYR A 28 11.24 -8.84 -14.04
C TYR A 28 10.29 -7.68 -14.37
N ALA A 29 9.94 -7.49 -15.65
CA ALA A 29 9.05 -6.41 -16.08
C ALA A 29 7.65 -6.54 -15.44
N TYR A 30 7.09 -7.75 -15.42
CA TYR A 30 5.77 -8.02 -14.84
C TYR A 30 5.76 -7.77 -13.32
N TRP A 31 6.68 -8.40 -12.59
CA TRP A 31 6.77 -8.27 -11.13
C TRP A 31 7.12 -6.83 -10.72
N HIS A 32 7.93 -6.12 -11.51
CA HIS A 32 8.17 -4.69 -11.29
C HIS A 32 6.87 -3.87 -11.41
N GLN A 33 6.02 -4.11 -12.42
CA GLN A 33 4.74 -3.41 -12.53
C GLN A 33 3.81 -3.68 -11.34
N ILE A 34 3.73 -4.93 -10.88
CA ILE A 34 2.95 -5.29 -9.69
C ILE A 34 3.48 -4.56 -8.45
N SER A 35 4.81 -4.48 -8.29
CA SER A 35 5.43 -3.75 -7.18
C SER A 35 5.06 -2.26 -7.16
N GLN A 36 4.96 -1.63 -8.33
CA GLN A 36 4.58 -0.22 -8.46
C GLN A 36 3.08 -0.02 -8.14
N LEU A 37 2.23 -0.95 -8.55
CA LEU A 37 0.80 -0.92 -8.22
C LEU A 37 0.59 -0.96 -6.70
N LEU A 38 1.28 -1.86 -6.00
CA LEU A 38 1.20 -1.97 -4.55
C LEU A 38 1.69 -0.71 -3.84
N LYS A 39 2.82 -0.12 -4.29
CA LYS A 39 3.32 1.15 -3.75
C LYS A 39 2.31 2.28 -3.91
N ARG A 40 1.66 2.38 -5.08
CA ARG A 40 0.62 3.39 -5.33
C ARG A 40 -0.60 3.19 -4.45
N ALA A 41 -1.05 1.94 -4.31
CA ALA A 41 -2.19 1.61 -3.44
C ALA A 41 -1.90 1.95 -1.97
N ALA A 42 -0.70 1.62 -1.48
CA ALA A 42 -0.29 1.98 -0.13
C ALA A 42 -0.20 3.51 0.08
N GLY A 43 0.30 4.24 -0.92
CA GLY A 43 0.29 5.71 -0.89
C GLY A 43 -1.13 6.29 -0.83
N MET A 44 -2.05 5.75 -1.62
CA MET A 44 -3.47 6.15 -1.59
C MET A 44 -4.12 5.84 -0.24
N GLN A 45 -3.83 4.67 0.36
CA GLN A 45 -4.35 4.34 1.68
C GLN A 45 -3.86 5.32 2.74
N ALA A 46 -2.56 5.66 2.74
CA ALA A 46 -2.00 6.64 3.67
C ALA A 46 -2.63 8.04 3.50
N GLU A 47 -2.96 8.43 2.27
CA GLU A 47 -3.66 9.69 2.00
C GLU A 47 -5.10 9.65 2.51
N ILE A 48 -5.81 8.54 2.33
CA ILE A 48 -7.15 8.33 2.89
C ILE A 48 -7.10 8.43 4.42
N ASP A 49 -6.17 7.73 5.06
CA ASP A 49 -6.03 7.74 6.52
C ASP A 49 -5.76 9.16 7.04
N ALA A 50 -4.91 9.93 6.35
CA ALA A 50 -4.62 11.32 6.70
C ALA A 50 -5.85 12.25 6.53
N LEU A 51 -6.63 12.05 5.46
CA LEU A 51 -7.87 12.80 5.22
C LEU A 51 -8.95 12.44 6.25
N ASP A 52 -9.07 11.17 6.62
CA ASP A 52 -10.00 10.74 7.67
C ASP A 52 -9.64 11.37 9.02
N GLU A 53 -8.35 11.41 9.38
CA GLU A 53 -7.89 12.12 10.58
C GLU A 53 -8.23 13.62 10.54
N GLU A 54 -8.07 14.26 9.37
CA GLU A 54 -8.42 15.67 9.20
C GLU A 54 -9.91 15.91 9.34
N LEU A 55 -10.74 15.05 8.75
CA LEU A 55 -12.20 15.11 8.88
C LEU A 55 -12.65 14.97 10.33
N GLU A 56 -12.06 14.04 11.09
CA GLU A 56 -12.38 13.87 12.51
C GLU A 56 -11.97 15.10 13.34
N ARG A 57 -10.82 15.72 13.05
CA ARG A 57 -10.43 17.00 13.68
C ARG A 57 -11.43 18.11 13.39
N CYS A 58 -11.88 18.25 12.14
CA CYS A 58 -12.88 19.24 11.73
C CYS A 58 -14.23 19.00 12.43
N ARG A 59 -14.68 17.74 12.52
CA ARG A 59 -15.92 17.36 13.22
C ARG A 59 -15.86 17.70 14.70
N ALA A 60 -14.72 17.43 15.35
CA ALA A 60 -14.52 17.76 16.77
C ALA A 60 -14.50 19.28 17.04
N GLN A 61 -14.06 20.09 16.08
CA GLN A 61 -14.10 21.55 16.18
C GLN A 61 -15.50 22.13 15.96
N LEU A 62 -16.31 21.52 15.10
CA LEU A 62 -17.69 21.97 14.81
C LEU A 62 -18.73 21.46 15.83
N GLY A 63 -18.42 20.39 16.56
CA GLY A 63 -19.26 19.83 17.63
C GLY A 63 -19.05 20.45 19.01
N ASN A 64 -18.12 21.40 19.15
CA ASN A 64 -17.90 22.25 20.32
C ASN A 64 -18.40 23.68 20.06
#